data_AF-F6GBD9-F1
#
_entry.id   AF-F6GBD9-F1
#
_cell.length_a   1.000
_cell.length_b   1.000
_cell.length_c   1.000
_cell.angle_alpha   90.00
_cell.angle_beta   90.00
_cell.angle_gamma   90.00
#
_symmetry.space_group_name_H-M   'P 1'
#
loop_
_entity.id
_entity.type
_entity.pdbx_description
1 polymer ?
#
loop_
_entity_poly.entity_id
_entity_poly.type
_entity_poly.pdbx_seq_one_letter_code
_entity_poly.pdbx_strand_id
1 'polypeptide(L)' 'MAAERGGRCLSDTYVNVLTTLEWECARGHRWHSTPRNIRAGHWCAQCANLSKITRHETRRKRRHEAVEV' A
#
# COMPACT_ATOMS: atom_id res chain seq x y z
N MET A 1 -5.54 -0.93 -12.47
CA MET A 1 -4.85 0.37 -12.39
C MET A 1 -5.01 1.01 -11.01
N ALA A 2 -4.30 2.12 -10.75
CA ALA A 2 -4.33 2.89 -9.50
C ALA A 2 -5.74 3.28 -9.00
N ALA A 3 -6.57 3.74 -9.94
CA ALA A 3 -7.95 4.17 -9.69
C ALA A 3 -8.88 2.99 -9.34
N GLU A 4 -8.72 1.84 -9.99
CA GLU A 4 -9.44 0.60 -9.64
C GLU A 4 -9.11 0.09 -8.23
N ARG A 5 -8.01 0.57 -7.65
CA ARG A 5 -7.56 0.23 -6.28
C ARG A 5 -7.73 1.40 -5.29
N GLY A 6 -8.33 2.51 -5.73
CA GLY A 6 -8.65 3.68 -4.91
C GLY A 6 -7.46 4.35 -4.22
N GLY A 7 -6.24 4.27 -4.77
CA GLY A 7 -5.10 5.00 -4.19
C GLY A 7 -4.91 6.38 -4.80
N ARG A 8 -4.25 7.23 -4.02
CA ARG A 8 -4.02 8.65 -4.27
C ARG A 8 -2.52 8.94 -4.22
N CYS A 9 -2.06 9.84 -5.07
CA CYS A 9 -0.72 10.43 -4.91
C CYS A 9 -0.85 11.55 -3.88
N LEU A 10 -0.01 11.54 -2.84
CA LEU A 10 0.07 12.58 -1.82
C LEU A 10 1.13 13.63 -2.17
N SER A 11 2.06 13.31 -3.05
CA SER A 11 3.06 14.26 -3.50
C SER A 11 2.44 15.32 -4.41
N ASP A 12 2.60 16.58 -4.01
CA ASP A 12 2.18 17.77 -4.76
C ASP A 12 3.14 18.06 -5.94
N THR A 13 4.42 17.73 -5.78
CA THR A 13 5.46 18.03 -6.76
C THR A 13 5.75 16.84 -7.68
N TYR A 14 5.05 16.78 -8.81
CA TYR A 14 5.37 15.86 -9.89
C TYR A 14 6.52 16.42 -10.75
N VAL A 15 7.75 15.94 -10.52
CA VAL A 15 8.91 16.35 -11.34
C VAL A 15 9.11 15.40 -12.52
N ASN A 16 9.18 14.08 -12.29
CA ASN A 16 9.32 13.08 -13.34
C ASN A 16 8.86 11.66 -12.91
N VAL A 17 8.90 10.68 -13.84
CA VAL A 17 8.50 9.28 -13.58
C VAL A 17 9.47 8.48 -12.69
N LEU A 18 10.68 9.01 -12.48
CA LEU A 18 11.72 8.47 -11.60
C LEU A 18 11.73 9.18 -10.23
N THR A 19 11.00 10.28 -10.09
CA THR A 19 10.87 11.00 -8.83
C THR A 19 10.11 10.13 -7.88
N THR A 20 10.69 9.95 -6.70
CA THR A 20 10.02 9.29 -5.60
C THR A 20 8.90 10.19 -5.13
N LEU A 21 7.66 9.74 -5.31
CA LEU A 21 6.47 10.42 -4.82
C LEU A 21 5.92 9.65 -3.64
N GLU A 22 5.22 10.36 -2.75
CA GLU A 22 4.42 9.73 -1.70
C GLU A 22 3.07 9.29 -2.27
N TRP A 23 2.70 8.05 -1.98
CA TRP A 23 1.45 7.41 -2.41
C TRP A 23 0.67 6.92 -1.20
N GLU A 24 -0.64 6.98 -1.29
CA GLU A 24 -1.59 6.44 -0.32
C GLU A 24 -2.51 5.43 -1.02
N CYS A 25 -2.75 4.26 -0.44
CA CYS A 25 -3.77 3.33 -0.97
C CYS A 25 -5.14 3.59 -0.33
N ALA A 26 -6.19 2.98 -0.89
CA ALA A 26 -7.55 3.05 -0.32
C ALA A 26 -7.67 2.60 1.15
N ARG A 27 -6.70 1.84 1.67
CA ARG A 27 -6.65 1.42 3.08
C ARG A 27 -5.91 2.40 3.99
N GLY A 28 -5.40 3.52 3.45
CA GLY A 28 -4.63 4.51 4.21
C GLY A 28 -3.15 4.15 4.40
N HIS A 29 -2.62 3.14 3.71
CA HIS A 29 -1.17 2.88 3.76
C HIS A 29 -0.44 3.93 2.96
N ARG A 30 0.55 4.58 3.56
CA ARG A 30 1.43 5.55 2.90
C ARG A 30 2.78 4.92 2.59
N TRP A 31 3.29 5.14 1.39
CA TRP A 31 4.62 4.68 1.01
C TRP A 31 5.23 5.56 -0.08
N HIS A 32 6.56 5.53 -0.16
CA HIS A 32 7.32 6.23 -1.18
C HIS A 32 7.56 5.30 -2.38
N SER A 33 7.17 5.74 -3.57
CA SER A 33 7.43 4.99 -4.79
C SER A 33 7.50 5.89 -6.02
N THR A 34 8.18 5.41 -7.05
CA THR A 34 8.24 6.12 -8.31
C THR A 34 7.01 5.76 -9.18
N PRO A 35 6.44 6.72 -9.92
CA PRO A 35 5.33 6.45 -10.86
C PRO A 35 5.62 5.30 -11.82
N ARG A 36 6.89 5.14 -12.22
CA ARG A 36 7.36 4.02 -13.04
C ARG A 36 7.09 2.67 -12.38
N ASN A 37 7.40 2.53 -11.09
CA ASN A 37 7.23 1.29 -10.35
C ASN A 37 5.73 0.99 -10.14
N ILE A 38 4.95 2.03 -9.85
CA ILE A 38 3.49 1.96 -9.74
C ILE A 38 2.86 1.47 -11.05
N ARG A 39 3.29 2.02 -12.21
CA ARG A 39 2.86 1.55 -13.54
C ARG A 39 3.32 0.13 -13.86
N ALA A 40 4.50 -0.28 -13.38
CA ALA A 40 5.01 -1.63 -13.55
C ALA A 40 4.25 -2.69 -12.72
N GLY A 41 3.33 -2.28 -11.83
CA GLY A 41 2.50 -3.18 -11.02
C GLY A 41 2.90 -3.23 -9.54
N HIS A 42 3.96 -2.53 -9.14
CA HIS A 42 4.36 -2.40 -7.74
C HIS A 42 3.51 -1.32 -7.08
N TRP A 43 2.41 -1.74 -6.47
CA TRP A 43 1.46 -0.83 -5.84
C TRP A 43 1.78 -0.62 -4.35
N CYS A 44 1.19 -1.42 -3.47
CA CYS A 44 1.33 -1.28 -2.03
C CYS A 44 1.89 -2.58 -1.44
N ALA A 45 3.09 -2.50 -0.85
CA ALA A 45 3.72 -3.65 -0.21
C ALA A 45 2.86 -4.19 0.95
N GLN A 46 2.21 -3.32 1.73
CA GLN A 46 1.31 -3.74 2.80
C GLN A 46 0.09 -4.50 2.28
N CYS A 47 -0.56 -4.03 1.20
CA CYS A 47 -1.68 -4.77 0.61
C CYS A 47 -1.24 -6.10 -0.01
N ALA A 48 -0.08 -6.12 -0.68
CA ALA A 48 0.49 -7.34 -1.25
C ALA A 48 0.91 -8.35 -0.17
N ASN A 49 1.36 -7.88 0.99
CA ASN A 49 1.64 -8.72 2.14
C ASN A 49 0.35 -9.23 2.79
N LEU A 50 -0.68 -8.37 2.90
CA LEU A 50 -2.00 -8.77 3.44
C LEU A 50 -2.63 -9.91 2.62
N SER A 51 -2.50 -9.90 1.30
CA SER A 51 -2.98 -11.01 0.45
C SER A 51 -2.17 -12.30 0.59
N LYS A 52 -0.95 -12.24 1.14
CA LYS A 52 -0.09 -13.42 1.35
C LYS A 52 -0.31 -14.05 2.71
N ILE A 53 -0.55 -13.24 3.75
CA ILE A 53 -0.83 -13.75 5.10
C ILE A 53 -2.18 -14.48 5.21
N THR A 54 -3.09 -14.33 4.25
CA THR A 54 -4.37 -15.04 4.23
C THR A 54 -4.24 -16.53 3.93
N ARG A 55 -3.02 -17.04 3.63
CA ARG A 55 -2.78 -18.45 3.30
C ARG A 55 -2.01 -19.24 4.37
N HIS A 56 -1.76 -18.65 5.55
CA HIS A 56 -1.24 -19.40 6.69
C HIS A 56 -2.01 -19.04 7.96
N GLU A 57 -2.95 -19.93 8.32
CA GLU A 57 -3.42 -20.06 9.69
C GLU A 57 -2.25 -20.42 10.60
N THR A 58 -1.54 -19.43 11.14
CA THR A 58 -0.58 -19.67 12.21
C THR A 58 -0.77 -18.66 13.34
N ARG A 59 -1.51 -19.08 14.38
CA ARG A 59 -1.55 -18.65 15.81
C ARG A 59 -1.48 -17.16 16.21
N ARG A 60 -1.15 -16.20 15.35
CA ARG A 60 -1.00 -14.77 15.65
C ARG A 60 -2.30 -13.96 15.49
N LYS A 61 -3.43 -14.62 15.20
CA LYS A 61 -4.75 -13.99 15.16
C LYS A 61 -5.26 -13.55 16.55
N ARG A 62 -4.61 -13.98 17.65
CA ARG A 62 -5.02 -13.70 19.04
C ARG A 62 -4.42 -12.44 19.68
N ARG A 63 -3.64 -11.61 18.97
CA ARG A 63 -2.98 -10.43 19.58
C ARG A 63 -3.42 -9.06 19.03
N HIS A 64 -4.28 -9.03 17.99
CA HIS A 64 -4.80 -7.78 17.43
C HIS A 64 -6.30 -7.56 17.69
N GLU A 65 -6.92 -8.35 18.57
CA GLU A 65 -8.31 -8.21 19.02
C GLU A 65 -8.37 -7.78 20.51
N ALA A 66 -7.55 -6.81 20.90
CA ALA A 66 -7.61 -6.23 22.23
C ALA A 66 -7.05 -4.80 22.21
N VAL A 67 -7.79 -3.89 21.61
CA VAL A 67 -7.92 -2.49 22.05
C VAL A 67 -9.30 -2.08 21.54
N GLU A 68 -10.32 -2.43 22.33
CA GLU A 68 -11.51 -1.61 22.48
C GLU A 68 -11.47 -1.13 23.93
N VAL A 69 -11.36 0.19 24.11
CA VAL A 69 -11.54 0.91 25.38
C VAL A 69 -12.65 1.92 25.18
#